data_AF-A0AB35QDY8-F1
#
_entry.id   AF-A0AB35QDY8-F1
#
_cell.length_a   1.000
_cell.length_b   1.000
_cell.length_c   1.000
_cell.angle_alpha   90.00
_cell.angle_beta   90.00
_cell.angle_gamma   90.00
#
_symmetry.space_group_name_H-M   'P 1'
#
loop_
_entity.id
_entity.type
_entity.pdbx_description
1 polymer ?
#
loop_
_entity_poly.entity_id
_entity_poly.type
_entity_poly.pdbx_seq_one_letter_code
_entity_poly.pdbx_strand_id
1 'polypeptide(L)'
;MQRIIDKAVKDLIEIINNKESPKDVAWQFILEELEAARNSPVDFVHQRISTFYIEHHEYKDAMKRSWSDVDGPGGPQQYLVNICLALLSQKINSEVIASLRISIVEYILAHYKFGRYFTNDLTDKNSCYIDLFFPEINGIEKNPNFVALLDDKYCAVRKVINKWAIGFIDRDNKFKKEFQSTFNSTFWELYLFQAFRDFGMQIDFSEQSPDFTVKTITGRTLNIEAVTANKADNTEPEWSSKRNLKNRSNFLNFSCIRILNSLNSKHKRYLNYYSSLSHVEGNPYIIALAPFEQPNFFIQNNEAIIRVLYGQGVRRTRNQFGELVCEVEFTPTISKENGAILELGIFTNQKYKEISAIIFSTTATVSKAIVQSNMEGTVRVSRFDSKQGLRTDLVPNDKHVETHLDGLQIYHNPFAENPLNPEDFSKYEVSHYFYDLDKKVIDNRQRNYTIVSRIFFND
;
A
#
# COMPACT_ATOMS: atom_id res chain seq x y z
N MET A 1 -27.09 13.14 -8.77
CA MET A 1 -26.37 13.68 -7.60
C MET A 1 -24.94 14.08 -7.93
N GLN A 2 -24.11 13.19 -8.49
CA GLN A 2 -22.70 13.50 -8.82
C GLN A 2 -22.51 14.79 -9.65
N ARG A 3 -23.30 15.01 -10.70
CA ARG A 3 -23.22 16.26 -11.50
C ARG A 3 -23.42 17.55 -10.69
N ILE A 4 -24.21 17.49 -9.60
CA ILE A 4 -24.43 18.64 -8.72
C ILE A 4 -23.21 18.83 -7.82
N ILE A 5 -22.63 17.74 -7.31
CA ILE A 5 -21.38 17.75 -6.54
C ILE A 5 -20.25 18.34 -7.39
N ASP A 6 -20.03 17.83 -8.60
CA ASP A 6 -18.94 18.28 -9.49
C ASP A 6 -19.04 19.77 -9.80
N LYS A 7 -20.27 20.25 -10.09
CA LYS A 7 -20.52 21.67 -10.34
C LYS A 7 -20.28 22.50 -9.08
N ALA A 8 -20.82 22.08 -7.93
CA ALA A 8 -20.68 22.79 -6.68
C ALA A 8 -19.21 22.89 -6.25
N VAL A 9 -18.44 21.81 -6.39
CA VAL A 9 -17.00 21.79 -6.09
C VAL A 9 -16.25 22.76 -6.98
N LYS A 10 -16.51 22.74 -8.30
CA LYS A 10 -15.86 23.66 -9.24
C LYS A 10 -16.14 25.12 -8.86
N ASP A 11 -17.41 25.47 -8.65
CA ASP A 11 -17.82 26.83 -8.33
C ASP A 11 -17.28 27.27 -6.96
N LEU A 12 -17.26 26.37 -5.95
CA LEU A 12 -16.68 26.64 -4.64
C LEU A 12 -15.17 26.90 -4.70
N ILE A 13 -14.42 26.11 -5.47
CA ILE A 13 -12.98 26.33 -5.68
C ILE A 13 -12.75 27.70 -6.33
N GLU A 14 -13.56 28.08 -7.31
CA GLU A 14 -13.46 29.40 -7.95
C GLU A 14 -13.76 30.53 -6.96
N ILE A 15 -14.83 30.40 -6.15
CA ILE A 15 -15.18 31.38 -5.11
C ILE A 15 -14.05 31.53 -4.09
N ILE A 16 -13.49 30.42 -3.61
CA ILE A 16 -12.44 30.40 -2.60
C ILE A 16 -11.12 30.96 -3.16
N ASN A 17 -10.74 30.59 -4.39
CA ASN A 17 -9.51 31.06 -5.01
C ASN A 17 -9.51 32.55 -5.33
N ASN A 18 -10.69 33.18 -5.41
CA ASN A 18 -10.82 34.62 -5.60
C ASN A 18 -10.75 35.42 -4.27
N LYS A 19 -10.55 34.76 -3.12
CA LYS A 19 -10.36 35.43 -1.81
C LYS A 19 -8.89 35.77 -1.58
N GLU A 20 -8.63 36.70 -0.65
CA GLU A 20 -7.29 37.16 -0.30
C GLU A 20 -6.41 36.01 0.27
N SER A 21 -6.99 35.14 1.09
CA SER A 21 -6.33 33.96 1.66
C SER A 21 -7.08 32.66 1.33
N PRO A 22 -6.96 32.10 0.11
CA PRO A 22 -7.76 30.95 -0.33
C PRO A 22 -7.64 29.72 0.56
N LYS A 23 -6.43 29.41 1.06
CA LYS A 23 -6.21 28.25 1.93
C LYS A 23 -6.88 28.40 3.30
N ASP A 24 -6.81 29.59 3.89
CA ASP A 24 -7.42 29.85 5.19
C ASP A 24 -8.95 29.84 5.08
N VAL A 25 -9.49 30.44 4.02
CA VAL A 25 -10.92 30.40 3.70
C VAL A 25 -11.39 28.96 3.48
N ALA A 26 -10.66 28.17 2.68
CA ALA A 26 -10.98 26.76 2.45
C ALA A 26 -10.99 25.96 3.76
N TRP A 27 -9.96 26.13 4.59
CA TRP A 27 -9.83 25.41 5.84
C TRP A 27 -10.95 25.78 6.82
N GLN A 28 -11.24 27.07 6.99
CA GLN A 28 -12.31 27.53 7.86
C GLN A 28 -13.69 27.04 7.37
N PHE A 29 -13.96 27.11 6.06
CA PHE A 29 -15.17 26.56 5.44
C PHE A 29 -15.34 25.06 5.73
N ILE A 30 -14.27 24.28 5.59
CA ILE A 30 -14.28 22.85 5.91
C ILE A 30 -14.67 22.63 7.37
N LEU A 31 -14.03 23.33 8.30
CA LEU A 31 -14.29 23.16 9.74
C LEU A 31 -15.73 23.51 10.10
N GLU A 32 -16.31 24.55 9.48
CA GLU A 32 -17.74 24.88 9.66
C GLU A 32 -18.67 23.78 9.18
N GLU A 33 -18.36 23.15 8.04
CA GLU A 33 -19.17 22.04 7.54
C GLU A 33 -19.03 20.78 8.40
N LEU A 34 -17.85 20.51 8.96
CA LEU A 34 -17.66 19.41 9.92
C LEU A 34 -18.43 19.67 11.22
N GLU A 35 -18.41 20.90 11.72
CA GLU A 35 -19.18 21.29 12.90
C GLU A 35 -20.69 21.14 12.66
N ALA A 36 -21.18 21.62 11.52
CA ALA A 36 -22.58 21.50 11.14
C ALA A 36 -23.03 20.04 10.96
N ALA A 37 -22.14 19.18 10.46
CA ALA A 37 -22.41 17.77 10.20
C ALA A 37 -22.28 16.87 11.45
N ARG A 38 -21.75 17.39 12.56
CA ARG A 38 -21.44 16.63 13.79
C ARG A 38 -22.60 15.82 14.35
N ASN A 39 -23.83 16.33 14.26
CA ASN A 39 -25.03 15.66 14.80
C ASN A 39 -25.94 15.10 13.70
N SER A 40 -25.39 14.85 12.50
CA SER A 40 -26.14 14.25 11.40
C SER A 40 -26.73 12.90 11.83
N PRO A 41 -27.99 12.57 11.50
CA PRO A 41 -28.54 11.23 11.73
C PRO A 41 -28.03 10.19 10.72
N VAL A 42 -27.20 10.60 9.75
CA VAL A 42 -26.72 9.75 8.65
C VAL A 42 -25.36 9.14 8.99
N ASP A 43 -25.30 7.81 9.15
CA ASP A 43 -24.07 7.07 9.46
C ASP A 43 -22.93 7.34 8.48
N PHE A 44 -23.24 7.46 7.18
CA PHE A 44 -22.25 7.80 6.14
C PHE A 44 -21.50 9.11 6.45
N VAL A 45 -22.19 10.10 7.01
CA VAL A 45 -21.58 11.40 7.33
C VAL A 45 -20.58 11.27 8.48
N HIS A 46 -20.94 10.54 9.55
CA HIS A 46 -20.02 10.28 10.67
C HIS A 46 -18.81 9.47 10.27
N GLN A 47 -19.04 8.41 9.49
CA GLN A 47 -17.97 7.62 8.92
C GLN A 47 -17.02 8.52 8.13
N ARG A 48 -17.55 9.42 7.29
CA ARG A 48 -16.71 10.29 6.47
C ARG A 48 -15.90 11.30 7.28
N ILE A 49 -16.52 11.97 8.24
CA ILE A 49 -15.83 12.89 9.17
C ILE A 49 -14.69 12.17 9.90
N SER A 50 -14.95 10.96 10.43
CA SER A 50 -13.91 10.17 11.12
C SER A 50 -12.72 9.80 10.22
N THR A 51 -12.94 9.74 8.90
CA THR A 51 -11.88 9.45 7.94
C THR A 51 -11.07 10.66 7.52
N PHE A 52 -11.43 11.88 7.92
CA PHE A 52 -10.70 13.09 7.53
C PHE A 52 -9.48 13.40 8.39
N TYR A 53 -9.34 12.75 9.55
CA TYR A 53 -8.23 12.97 10.49
C TYR A 53 -8.15 14.43 10.94
N ILE A 54 -9.32 15.05 11.12
CA ILE A 54 -9.50 16.35 11.73
C ILE A 54 -10.17 16.10 13.06
N GLU A 55 -9.45 16.41 14.13
CA GLU A 55 -9.87 16.11 15.49
C GLU A 55 -11.05 17.00 15.91
N HIS A 56 -11.89 16.48 16.81
CA HIS A 56 -13.10 17.19 17.25
C HIS A 56 -12.82 18.61 17.76
N HIS A 57 -11.69 18.81 18.43
CA HIS A 57 -11.32 20.11 18.97
C HIS A 57 -10.94 21.14 17.89
N GLU A 58 -10.59 20.72 16.68
CA GLU A 58 -10.18 21.62 15.58
C GLU A 58 -11.36 22.33 14.93
N TYR A 59 -12.49 21.63 14.79
CA TYR A 59 -13.74 22.19 14.24
C TYR A 59 -14.78 22.55 15.31
N LYS A 60 -14.48 22.34 16.59
CA LYS A 60 -15.34 22.81 17.67
C LYS A 60 -15.39 24.35 17.65
N ASP A 61 -16.60 24.90 17.70
CA ASP A 61 -16.86 26.35 17.65
C ASP A 61 -16.36 27.03 16.36
N ALA A 62 -16.12 26.28 15.27
CA ALA A 62 -15.68 26.79 13.98
C ALA A 62 -16.58 27.91 13.46
N MET A 63 -17.90 27.76 13.54
CA MET A 63 -18.85 28.81 13.11
C MET A 63 -18.70 30.12 13.90
N LYS A 64 -18.21 30.09 15.15
CA LYS A 64 -18.01 31.31 15.96
C LYS A 64 -16.76 32.09 15.59
N ARG A 65 -15.80 31.44 14.93
CA ARG A 65 -14.53 32.00 14.45
C ARG A 65 -14.57 32.31 12.96
N SER A 66 -15.75 32.27 12.34
CA SER A 66 -15.95 32.65 10.94
C SER A 66 -15.74 34.15 10.70
N TRP A 67 -15.59 34.52 9.43
CA TRP A 67 -15.52 35.90 8.97
C TRP A 67 -16.10 36.02 7.56
N SER A 68 -16.27 37.27 7.09
CA SER A 68 -17.04 37.60 5.89
C SER A 68 -16.60 36.93 4.59
N ASP A 69 -15.34 36.49 4.45
CA ASP A 69 -14.93 35.78 3.22
C ASP A 69 -15.45 34.35 3.18
N VAL A 70 -15.77 33.76 4.33
CA VAL A 70 -16.29 32.40 4.48
C VAL A 70 -17.82 32.41 4.47
N ASP A 71 -18.43 33.19 5.37
CA ASP A 71 -19.88 33.18 5.62
C ASP A 71 -20.66 34.40 5.09
N GLY A 72 -19.94 35.45 4.67
CA GLY A 72 -20.54 36.67 4.17
C GLY A 72 -21.04 36.60 2.72
N PRO A 73 -21.56 37.72 2.18
CA PRO A 73 -22.04 37.79 0.80
C PRO A 73 -20.97 37.37 -0.21
N GLY A 74 -21.27 36.34 -1.00
CA GLY A 74 -20.32 35.78 -1.97
C GLY A 74 -19.23 34.89 -1.35
N GLY A 75 -19.41 34.45 -0.10
CA GLY A 75 -18.58 33.42 0.54
C GLY A 75 -19.01 31.99 0.15
N PRO A 76 -18.11 31.00 0.31
CA PRO A 76 -18.40 29.59 0.03
C PRO A 76 -19.56 29.02 0.85
N GLN A 77 -19.73 29.47 2.11
CA GLN A 77 -20.81 28.98 2.97
C GLN A 77 -22.18 29.40 2.44
N GLN A 78 -22.33 30.68 2.04
CA GLN A 78 -23.56 31.20 1.46
C GLN A 78 -23.91 30.48 0.14
N TYR A 79 -22.91 30.17 -0.68
CA TYR A 79 -23.10 29.41 -1.92
C TYR A 79 -23.63 28.00 -1.64
N LEU A 80 -23.00 27.27 -0.71
CA LEU A 80 -23.42 25.90 -0.38
C LEU A 80 -24.82 25.86 0.25
N VAL A 81 -25.14 26.82 1.12
CA VAL A 81 -26.49 26.97 1.70
C VAL A 81 -27.54 27.18 0.60
N ASN A 82 -27.26 28.03 -0.40
CA ASN A 82 -28.19 28.27 -1.51
C ASN A 82 -28.45 27.02 -2.34
N ILE A 83 -27.43 26.19 -2.60
CA ILE A 83 -27.60 24.88 -3.25
C ILE A 83 -28.51 23.99 -2.39
N CYS A 84 -28.25 23.91 -1.09
CA CYS A 84 -29.02 23.04 -0.20
C CYS A 84 -30.50 23.47 -0.13
N LEU A 85 -30.78 24.78 -0.05
CA LEU A 85 -32.14 25.33 -0.09
C LEU A 85 -32.86 25.02 -1.41
N ALA A 86 -32.16 25.15 -2.54
CA ALA A 86 -32.71 24.79 -3.84
C ALA A 86 -33.08 23.29 -3.92
N LEU A 87 -32.24 22.40 -3.39
CA LEU A 87 -32.53 20.96 -3.35
C LEU A 87 -33.71 20.62 -2.42
N LEU A 88 -33.81 21.29 -1.26
CA LEU A 88 -34.96 21.15 -0.36
C LEU A 88 -36.26 21.59 -1.03
N SER A 89 -36.24 22.69 -1.80
CA SER A 89 -37.41 23.16 -2.57
C SER A 89 -37.89 22.15 -3.61
N GLN A 90 -36.98 21.29 -4.10
CA GLN A 90 -37.27 20.18 -5.00
C GLN A 90 -37.67 18.89 -4.27
N LYS A 91 -37.94 18.96 -2.96
CA LYS A 91 -38.32 17.84 -2.08
C LYS A 91 -37.25 16.73 -1.98
N ILE A 92 -35.97 17.06 -2.15
CA ILE A 92 -34.87 16.12 -1.88
C ILE A 92 -34.73 15.92 -0.36
N ASN A 93 -34.56 14.67 0.08
CA ASN A 93 -34.42 14.31 1.50
C ASN A 93 -33.19 14.99 2.13
N SER A 94 -33.36 15.56 3.33
CA SER A 94 -32.31 16.19 4.14
C SER A 94 -31.10 15.27 4.42
N GLU A 95 -31.30 13.96 4.54
CA GLU A 95 -30.22 12.97 4.71
C GLU A 95 -29.33 12.86 3.46
N VAL A 96 -29.96 12.92 2.28
CA VAL A 96 -29.26 12.94 0.98
C VAL A 96 -28.47 14.24 0.82
N ILE A 97 -29.03 15.36 1.29
CA ILE A 97 -28.36 16.67 1.29
C ILE A 97 -27.17 16.67 2.27
N ALA A 98 -27.29 16.08 3.45
CA ALA A 98 -26.19 15.94 4.40
C ALA A 98 -25.03 15.11 3.80
N SER A 99 -25.35 14.01 3.12
CA SER A 99 -24.37 13.19 2.40
C SER A 99 -23.71 13.95 1.24
N LEU A 100 -24.46 14.79 0.52
CA LEU A 100 -23.93 15.66 -0.54
C LEU A 100 -22.97 16.71 0.01
N ARG A 101 -23.32 17.38 1.12
CA ARG A 101 -22.47 18.40 1.75
C ARG A 101 -21.13 17.83 2.17
N ILE A 102 -21.13 16.70 2.90
CA ILE A 102 -19.87 16.10 3.36
C ILE A 102 -19.02 15.57 2.20
N SER A 103 -19.66 15.14 1.10
CA SER A 103 -18.95 14.73 -0.12
C SER A 103 -18.27 15.93 -0.79
N ILE A 104 -18.93 17.09 -0.86
CA ILE A 104 -18.33 18.33 -1.37
C ILE A 104 -17.13 18.74 -0.49
N VAL A 105 -17.28 18.70 0.84
CA VAL A 105 -16.19 18.99 1.80
C VAL A 105 -14.97 18.12 1.54
N GLU A 106 -15.17 16.82 1.29
CA GLU A 106 -14.09 15.91 0.95
C GLU A 106 -13.34 16.29 -0.34
N TYR A 107 -14.06 16.70 -1.38
CA TYR A 107 -13.42 17.17 -2.62
C TYR A 107 -12.65 18.49 -2.41
N ILE A 108 -13.13 19.38 -1.54
CA ILE A 108 -12.42 20.62 -1.18
C ILE A 108 -11.18 20.29 -0.33
N LEU A 109 -11.29 19.40 0.66
CA LEU A 109 -10.15 18.84 1.40
C LEU A 109 -9.08 18.31 0.44
N ALA A 110 -9.49 17.54 -0.57
CA ALA A 110 -8.61 16.98 -1.58
C ALA A 110 -7.92 18.02 -2.45
N HIS A 111 -8.67 19.03 -2.93
CA HIS A 111 -8.14 20.09 -3.77
C HIS A 111 -7.05 20.90 -3.06
N TYR A 112 -7.28 21.27 -1.80
CA TYR A 112 -6.34 22.07 -1.00
C TYR A 112 -5.31 21.23 -0.23
N LYS A 113 -5.37 19.89 -0.35
CA LYS A 113 -4.48 18.91 0.29
C LYS A 113 -4.48 18.99 1.82
N PHE A 114 -5.68 19.06 2.39
CA PHE A 114 -5.89 19.11 3.84
C PHE A 114 -6.35 17.75 4.37
N GLY A 115 -5.82 17.33 5.53
CA GLY A 115 -6.25 16.10 6.21
C GLY A 115 -6.13 14.83 5.35
N ARG A 116 -6.99 13.85 5.64
CA ARG A 116 -7.20 12.63 4.85
C ARG A 116 -8.48 12.77 4.03
N TYR A 117 -8.49 12.26 2.81
CA TYR A 117 -9.67 12.28 1.94
C TYR A 117 -9.62 11.06 1.02
N PHE A 118 -10.79 10.56 0.69
CA PHE A 118 -11.00 9.48 -0.26
C PHE A 118 -11.78 10.06 -1.44
N THR A 119 -11.13 10.86 -2.27
CA THR A 119 -11.71 11.11 -3.59
C THR A 119 -11.66 9.80 -4.36
N ASN A 120 -12.82 9.31 -4.82
CA ASN A 120 -12.81 8.76 -6.18
C ASN A 120 -12.33 9.95 -6.99
N ASP A 121 -11.06 9.95 -7.39
CA ASP A 121 -10.42 11.10 -8.01
C ASP A 121 -11.44 11.78 -8.92
N LEU A 122 -11.67 13.08 -8.68
CA LEU A 122 -12.07 13.97 -9.76
C LEU A 122 -11.14 13.57 -10.87
N THR A 123 -11.69 12.91 -11.89
CA THR A 123 -10.96 12.54 -13.08
C THR A 123 -10.26 13.81 -13.49
N ASP A 124 -8.98 13.89 -13.19
CA ASP A 124 -8.13 14.84 -13.84
C ASP A 124 -8.27 14.40 -15.29
N LYS A 125 -9.05 15.18 -16.06
CA LYS A 125 -9.36 14.85 -17.45
C LYS A 125 -8.09 14.80 -18.31
N ASN A 126 -6.94 15.15 -17.70
CA ASN A 126 -5.60 15.04 -18.25
C ASN A 126 -4.71 13.99 -17.54
N SER A 127 -5.18 13.28 -16.52
CA SER A 127 -4.43 12.15 -15.95
C SER A 127 -4.51 10.93 -16.87
N CYS A 128 -3.36 10.31 -17.11
CA CYS A 128 -3.29 9.04 -17.81
C CYS A 128 -4.10 7.99 -17.03
N TYR A 129 -5.25 7.57 -17.58
CA TYR A 129 -6.08 6.51 -17.01
C TYR A 129 -5.86 5.24 -17.82
N ILE A 130 -5.25 4.24 -17.19
CA ILE A 130 -5.08 2.90 -17.77
C ILE A 130 -6.21 2.04 -17.21
N ASP A 131 -7.16 1.65 -18.06
CA ASP A 131 -8.14 0.63 -17.67
C ASP A 131 -7.52 -0.77 -17.78
N LEU A 132 -7.07 -1.31 -16.65
CA LEU A 132 -6.36 -2.60 -16.60
C LEU A 132 -7.26 -3.78 -16.97
N PHE A 133 -8.58 -3.63 -16.86
CA PHE A 133 -9.57 -4.67 -17.11
C PHE A 133 -10.32 -4.49 -18.43
N PHE A 134 -10.03 -3.43 -19.18
CA PHE A 134 -10.53 -3.31 -20.55
C PHE A 134 -9.90 -4.42 -21.40
N PRO A 135 -10.68 -5.17 -22.19
CA PRO A 135 -10.17 -6.31 -22.94
C PRO A 135 -9.15 -5.86 -23.99
N GLU A 136 -7.91 -6.33 -23.87
CA GLU A 136 -6.90 -6.20 -24.93
C GLU A 136 -6.64 -7.54 -25.63
N ILE A 137 -6.66 -7.44 -26.97
CA ILE A 137 -6.15 -8.36 -28.01
C ILE A 137 -6.49 -9.85 -27.86
N ASN A 138 -7.32 -10.34 -28.80
CA ASN A 138 -7.55 -11.76 -29.03
C ASN A 138 -6.22 -12.52 -29.24
N GLY A 139 -6.03 -13.65 -28.55
CA GLY A 139 -4.90 -14.56 -28.78
C GLY A 139 -3.77 -14.52 -27.74
N ILE A 140 -3.86 -13.73 -26.67
CA ILE A 140 -2.91 -13.75 -25.56
C ILE A 140 -3.43 -14.67 -24.44
N GLU A 141 -2.58 -15.59 -23.97
CA GLU A 141 -2.86 -16.40 -22.79
C GLU A 141 -2.88 -15.52 -21.54
N LYS A 142 -4.00 -15.55 -20.81
CA LYS A 142 -4.22 -14.73 -19.61
C LYS A 142 -3.77 -15.47 -18.37
N ASN A 143 -3.22 -14.73 -17.40
CA ASN A 143 -2.86 -15.30 -16.12
C ASN A 143 -4.12 -15.76 -15.37
N PRO A 144 -4.11 -16.94 -14.70
CA PRO A 144 -5.26 -17.41 -13.93
C PRO A 144 -5.75 -16.46 -12.83
N ASN A 145 -4.87 -15.69 -12.18
CA ASN A 145 -5.26 -14.68 -11.21
C ASN A 145 -6.04 -13.52 -11.85
N PHE A 146 -5.60 -13.07 -13.04
CA PHE A 146 -6.32 -12.06 -13.80
C PHE A 146 -7.69 -12.58 -14.23
N VAL A 147 -7.77 -13.82 -14.73
CA VAL A 147 -9.03 -14.46 -15.13
C VAL A 147 -9.98 -14.57 -13.95
N ALA A 148 -9.50 -14.95 -12.76
CA ALA A 148 -10.32 -15.03 -11.56
C ALA A 148 -10.97 -13.68 -11.21
N LEU A 149 -10.25 -12.57 -11.43
CA LEU A 149 -10.76 -11.21 -11.19
C LEU A 149 -11.82 -10.74 -12.19
N LEU A 150 -12.04 -11.46 -13.30
CA LEU A 150 -13.08 -11.11 -14.27
C LEU A 150 -14.49 -11.52 -13.83
N ASP A 151 -14.62 -12.43 -12.86
CA ASP A 151 -15.90 -12.80 -12.24
C ASP A 151 -16.60 -11.54 -11.68
N ASP A 152 -17.91 -11.42 -11.89
CA ASP A 152 -18.71 -10.25 -11.52
C ASP A 152 -18.66 -9.93 -10.03
N LYS A 153 -18.46 -10.95 -9.16
CA LYS A 153 -18.31 -10.73 -7.72
C LYS A 153 -17.11 -9.84 -7.37
N TYR A 154 -16.08 -9.80 -8.22
CA TYR A 154 -14.89 -8.96 -8.04
C TYR A 154 -15.02 -7.58 -8.70
N CYS A 155 -16.21 -7.16 -9.17
CA CYS A 155 -16.41 -5.85 -9.78
C CYS A 155 -15.93 -4.68 -8.88
N ALA A 156 -16.21 -4.75 -7.57
CA ALA A 156 -15.73 -3.76 -6.61
C ALA A 156 -14.19 -3.77 -6.47
N VAL A 157 -13.58 -4.95 -6.51
CA VAL A 157 -12.13 -5.15 -6.42
C VAL A 157 -11.43 -4.60 -7.66
N ARG A 158 -11.97 -4.85 -8.87
CA ARG A 158 -11.45 -4.28 -10.12
C ARG A 158 -11.43 -2.75 -10.08
N LYS A 159 -12.49 -2.14 -9.53
CA LYS A 159 -12.56 -0.67 -9.34
C LYS A 159 -11.46 -0.18 -8.38
N VAL A 160 -11.18 -0.92 -7.30
CA VAL A 160 -10.09 -0.58 -6.37
C VAL A 160 -8.73 -0.66 -7.07
N ILE A 161 -8.47 -1.73 -7.81
CA ILE A 161 -7.21 -1.91 -8.54
C ILE A 161 -7.02 -0.81 -9.60
N ASN A 162 -8.05 -0.48 -10.39
CA ASN A 162 -7.97 0.62 -11.37
C ASN A 162 -7.72 1.97 -10.69
N LYS A 163 -8.20 2.19 -9.45
CA LYS A 163 -7.88 3.41 -8.70
C LYS A 163 -6.41 3.49 -8.33
N TRP A 164 -5.78 2.38 -7.96
CA TRP A 164 -4.34 2.36 -7.67
C TRP A 164 -3.51 2.76 -8.90
N ALA A 165 -4.05 2.59 -10.11
CA ALA A 165 -3.38 2.94 -11.37
C ALA A 165 -3.52 4.42 -11.76
N ILE A 166 -4.31 5.22 -11.03
CA ILE A 166 -4.53 6.63 -11.40
C ILE A 166 -3.22 7.40 -11.27
N GLY A 167 -2.77 8.00 -12.37
CA GLY A 167 -1.48 8.70 -12.45
C GLY A 167 -0.27 7.80 -12.69
N PHE A 168 -0.47 6.49 -12.87
CA PHE A 168 0.58 5.59 -13.32
C PHE A 168 0.84 5.82 -14.82
N ILE A 169 2.10 5.95 -15.21
CA ILE A 169 2.49 6.18 -16.62
C ILE A 169 3.04 4.87 -17.20
N ASP A 170 2.30 4.28 -18.15
CA ASP A 170 2.74 3.12 -18.93
C ASP A 170 3.73 3.56 -20.02
N ARG A 171 5.01 3.70 -19.62
CA ARG A 171 6.09 4.27 -20.45
C ARG A 171 6.27 3.53 -21.79
N ASP A 172 6.06 2.22 -21.82
CA ASP A 172 6.34 1.38 -22.99
C ASP A 172 5.08 0.74 -23.61
N ASN A 173 3.88 1.09 -23.13
CA ASN A 173 2.59 0.55 -23.53
C ASN A 173 2.48 -0.98 -23.38
N LYS A 174 3.25 -1.58 -22.46
CA LYS A 174 3.17 -3.02 -22.16
C LYS A 174 2.53 -3.32 -20.82
N PHE A 175 2.43 -2.34 -19.93
CA PHE A 175 2.00 -2.57 -18.54
C PHE A 175 0.66 -3.29 -18.46
N LYS A 176 -0.34 -2.82 -19.21
CA LYS A 176 -1.67 -3.44 -19.27
C LYS A 176 -1.62 -4.87 -19.82
N LYS A 177 -0.89 -5.11 -20.91
CA LYS A 177 -0.71 -6.44 -21.49
C LYS A 177 -0.08 -7.40 -20.46
N GLU A 178 0.94 -6.95 -19.75
CA GLU A 178 1.66 -7.74 -18.75
C GLU A 178 0.83 -7.95 -17.48
N PHE A 179 -0.01 -6.98 -17.09
CA PHE A 179 -1.04 -7.14 -16.07
C PHE A 179 -2.00 -8.28 -16.39
N GLN A 180 -2.41 -8.43 -17.65
CA GLN A 180 -3.33 -9.51 -18.05
C GLN A 180 -2.63 -10.87 -18.23
N SER A 181 -1.37 -10.91 -18.67
CA SER A 181 -0.65 -12.16 -19.04
C SER A 181 0.27 -12.72 -17.95
N THR A 182 0.96 -11.88 -17.19
CA THR A 182 1.92 -12.28 -16.13
C THR A 182 1.41 -11.97 -14.73
N PHE A 183 0.67 -10.88 -14.59
CA PHE A 183 -0.07 -10.44 -13.40
C PHE A 183 0.77 -10.13 -12.15
N ASN A 184 1.49 -11.09 -11.57
CA ASN A 184 2.11 -10.90 -10.24
C ASN A 184 3.18 -9.80 -10.22
N SER A 185 4.02 -9.67 -11.26
CA SER A 185 5.03 -8.62 -11.36
C SER A 185 4.41 -7.23 -11.48
N THR A 186 3.50 -7.05 -12.43
CA THR A 186 2.85 -5.75 -12.66
C THR A 186 1.86 -5.37 -11.57
N PHE A 187 1.18 -6.34 -10.93
CA PHE A 187 0.40 -6.08 -9.72
C PHE A 187 1.29 -5.58 -8.58
N TRP A 188 2.48 -6.15 -8.41
CA TRP A 188 3.44 -5.71 -7.40
C TRP A 188 3.94 -4.29 -7.69
N GLU A 189 4.30 -3.98 -8.94
CA GLU A 189 4.66 -2.62 -9.37
C GLU A 189 3.51 -1.62 -9.14
N LEU A 190 2.28 -1.99 -9.49
CA LEU A 190 1.09 -1.16 -9.27
C LEU A 190 0.88 -0.86 -7.78
N TYR A 191 1.01 -1.88 -6.94
CA TYR A 191 0.91 -1.73 -5.50
C TYR A 191 2.01 -0.82 -4.96
N LEU A 192 3.26 -0.98 -5.41
CA LEU A 192 4.38 -0.15 -5.00
C LEU A 192 4.19 1.32 -5.39
N PHE A 193 3.72 1.57 -6.62
CA PHE A 193 3.35 2.92 -7.07
C PHE A 193 2.38 3.59 -6.09
N GLN A 194 1.31 2.91 -5.72
CA GLN A 194 0.34 3.44 -4.76
C GLN A 194 0.95 3.58 -3.36
N ALA A 195 1.75 2.61 -2.89
CA ALA A 195 2.42 2.69 -1.60
C ALA A 195 3.37 3.89 -1.50
N PHE A 196 4.16 4.18 -2.54
CA PHE A 196 5.04 5.36 -2.57
C PHE A 196 4.26 6.66 -2.52
N ARG A 197 3.09 6.73 -3.18
CA ARG A 197 2.18 7.87 -3.05
C ARG A 197 1.64 8.03 -1.63
N ASP A 198 1.33 6.94 -0.93
CA ASP A 198 0.88 6.97 0.47
C ASP A 198 2.00 7.46 1.43
N PHE A 199 3.27 7.26 1.06
CA PHE A 199 4.42 7.88 1.72
C PHE A 199 4.62 9.37 1.36
N GLY A 200 3.84 9.90 0.42
CA GLY A 200 4.00 11.28 -0.09
C GLY A 200 5.20 11.45 -1.03
N MET A 201 5.73 10.37 -1.58
CA MET A 201 6.87 10.43 -2.50
C MET A 201 6.42 10.87 -3.90
N GLN A 202 7.25 11.67 -4.55
CA GLN A 202 7.08 12.03 -5.95
C GLN A 202 7.79 11.00 -6.83
N ILE A 203 7.05 10.38 -7.75
CA ILE A 203 7.60 9.36 -8.66
C ILE A 203 8.05 10.05 -9.94
N ASP A 204 9.29 9.79 -10.33
CA ASP A 204 9.87 10.26 -11.58
C ASP A 204 9.74 9.16 -12.65
N PHE A 205 8.95 9.45 -13.68
CA PHE A 205 8.71 8.55 -14.81
C PHE A 205 9.62 8.83 -16.01
N SER A 206 10.53 9.80 -15.92
CA SER A 206 11.47 10.11 -17.01
C SER A 206 12.54 9.03 -17.19
N GLU A 207 12.93 8.38 -16.09
CA GLU A 207 13.89 7.29 -16.09
C GLU A 207 13.19 5.94 -16.27
N GLN A 208 13.73 5.03 -17.08
CA GLN A 208 13.12 3.70 -17.33
C GLN A 208 13.64 2.60 -16.40
N SER A 209 14.73 2.83 -15.68
CA SER A 209 15.39 1.82 -14.86
C SER A 209 16.20 2.48 -13.75
N PRO A 210 16.24 1.93 -12.51
CA PRO A 210 15.36 0.88 -11.98
C PRO A 210 13.87 1.21 -12.11
N ASP A 211 12.99 0.25 -11.87
CA ASP A 211 11.53 0.40 -12.14
C ASP A 211 10.93 1.71 -11.62
N PHE A 212 11.38 2.17 -10.44
CA PHE A 212 11.01 3.45 -9.83
C PHE A 212 12.22 4.29 -9.45
N THR A 213 12.19 5.57 -9.83
CA THR A 213 12.98 6.63 -9.20
C THR A 213 12.02 7.54 -8.45
N VAL A 214 12.23 7.76 -7.16
CA VAL A 214 11.32 8.56 -6.34
C VAL A 214 12.07 9.62 -5.55
N LYS A 215 11.43 10.78 -5.35
CA LYS A 215 11.86 11.80 -4.41
C LYS A 215 11.03 11.73 -3.14
N THR A 216 11.70 11.60 -2.01
CA THR A 216 11.02 11.58 -0.71
C THR A 216 10.59 12.99 -0.30
N ILE A 217 9.74 13.11 0.71
CA ILE A 217 9.27 14.40 1.24
C ILE A 217 10.42 15.32 1.69
N THR A 218 11.58 14.74 2.00
CA THR A 218 12.80 15.46 2.40
C THR A 218 13.69 15.84 1.20
N GLY A 219 13.28 15.50 -0.02
CA GLY A 219 14.00 15.79 -1.26
C GLY A 219 15.07 14.77 -1.65
N ARG A 220 15.23 13.67 -0.91
CA ARG A 220 16.18 12.59 -1.25
C ARG A 220 15.69 11.76 -2.43
N THR A 221 16.60 11.36 -3.30
CA THR A 221 16.31 10.43 -4.40
C THR A 221 16.54 9.00 -3.94
N LEU A 222 15.57 8.12 -4.21
CA LEU A 222 15.70 6.67 -4.01
C LEU A 222 15.46 5.96 -5.34
N ASN A 223 16.24 4.91 -5.59
CA ASN A 223 16.11 4.06 -6.78
C ASN A 223 15.64 2.68 -6.35
N ILE A 224 14.47 2.25 -6.84
CA ILE A 224 13.83 1.01 -6.41
C ILE A 224 13.57 0.11 -7.61
N GLU A 225 14.09 -1.11 -7.53
CA GLU A 225 13.80 -2.20 -8.47
C GLU A 225 12.72 -3.12 -7.90
N ALA A 226 11.64 -3.32 -8.64
CA ALA A 226 10.60 -4.28 -8.29
C ALA A 226 10.97 -5.69 -8.77
N VAL A 227 10.67 -6.68 -7.94
CA VAL A 227 10.88 -8.09 -8.30
C VAL A 227 9.89 -8.99 -7.60
N THR A 228 9.45 -10.03 -8.29
CA THR A 228 8.70 -11.13 -7.70
C THR A 228 9.56 -12.39 -7.66
N ALA A 229 9.57 -13.10 -6.53
CA ALA A 229 10.10 -14.45 -6.48
C ALA A 229 9.03 -15.40 -7.03
N ASN A 230 9.04 -15.65 -8.34
CA ASN A 230 8.05 -16.54 -8.97
C ASN A 230 8.41 -18.01 -8.81
N LYS A 231 7.48 -18.91 -9.16
CA LYS A 231 7.70 -20.35 -9.22
C LYS A 231 8.93 -20.73 -10.06
N ALA A 232 9.54 -21.87 -9.76
CA ALA A 232 10.51 -22.47 -10.66
C ALA A 232 9.81 -23.16 -11.85
N ASP A 233 10.53 -23.39 -12.94
CA ASP A 233 10.00 -24.13 -14.08
C ASP A 233 9.51 -25.51 -13.64
N ASN A 234 8.38 -25.95 -14.20
CA ASN A 234 7.74 -27.22 -13.86
C ASN A 234 7.35 -27.42 -12.38
N THR A 235 7.33 -26.35 -11.58
CA THR A 235 6.78 -26.39 -10.21
C THR A 235 5.37 -25.78 -10.16
N GLU A 236 4.63 -26.18 -9.13
CA GLU A 236 3.25 -25.72 -8.88
C GLU A 236 3.23 -24.19 -8.68
N PRO A 237 2.41 -23.45 -9.45
CA PRO A 237 2.24 -22.01 -9.27
C PRO A 237 1.50 -21.71 -7.97
N GLU A 238 1.62 -20.48 -7.48
CA GLU A 238 0.93 -20.08 -6.25
C GLU A 238 -0.60 -20.17 -6.34
N TRP A 239 -1.17 -19.98 -7.55
CA TRP A 239 -2.61 -20.00 -7.79
C TRP A 239 -3.16 -21.43 -7.92
N SER A 240 -2.31 -22.45 -7.73
CA SER A 240 -2.71 -23.85 -7.77
C SER A 240 -3.73 -24.15 -6.67
N SER A 241 -4.79 -24.86 -7.03
CA SER A 241 -5.80 -25.36 -6.08
C SER A 241 -5.25 -26.48 -5.18
N LYS A 242 -4.10 -27.07 -5.52
CA LYS A 242 -3.43 -28.11 -4.73
C LYS A 242 -2.80 -27.48 -3.49
N ARG A 243 -3.55 -27.45 -2.38
CA ARG A 243 -3.10 -26.88 -1.10
C ARG A 243 -2.31 -27.87 -0.22
N ASN A 244 -1.60 -28.82 -0.82
CA ASN A 244 -0.77 -29.76 -0.05
C ASN A 244 0.31 -28.98 0.70
N LEU A 245 0.21 -28.94 2.02
CA LEU A 245 1.21 -28.28 2.87
C LEU A 245 2.48 -29.12 2.86
N LYS A 246 3.52 -28.59 2.21
CA LYS A 246 4.88 -29.13 2.36
C LYS A 246 5.27 -29.09 3.84
N ASN A 247 6.14 -30.02 4.26
CA ASN A 247 6.81 -29.87 5.55
C ASN A 247 7.48 -28.48 5.62
N ARG A 248 7.40 -27.81 6.77
CA ARG A 248 7.91 -26.45 6.97
C ARG A 248 9.35 -26.26 6.47
N SER A 249 10.24 -27.23 6.71
CA SER A 249 11.64 -27.13 6.25
C SER A 249 11.74 -27.05 4.73
N ASN A 250 11.06 -27.96 4.02
CA ASN A 250 11.04 -27.98 2.56
C ASN A 250 10.37 -26.72 1.98
N PHE A 251 9.28 -26.26 2.61
CA PHE A 251 8.59 -25.03 2.24
C PHE A 251 9.54 -23.81 2.34
N LEU A 252 10.17 -23.60 3.50
CA LEU A 252 11.07 -22.48 3.72
C LEU A 252 12.33 -22.56 2.87
N ASN A 253 12.93 -23.75 2.69
CA ASN A 253 14.11 -23.91 1.85
C ASN A 253 13.81 -23.54 0.40
N PHE A 254 12.65 -23.98 -0.12
CA PHE A 254 12.21 -23.58 -1.45
C PHE A 254 12.03 -22.06 -1.56
N SER A 255 11.35 -21.43 -0.60
CA SER A 255 11.20 -19.96 -0.54
C SER A 255 12.56 -19.24 -0.52
N CYS A 256 13.48 -19.66 0.33
CA CYS A 256 14.80 -19.05 0.45
C CYS A 256 15.58 -19.13 -0.87
N ILE A 257 15.56 -20.27 -1.56
CA ILE A 257 16.26 -20.44 -2.85
C ILE A 257 15.70 -19.46 -3.89
N ARG A 258 14.37 -19.32 -3.96
CA ARG A 258 13.72 -18.44 -4.94
C ARG A 258 13.96 -16.96 -4.63
N ILE A 259 13.82 -16.56 -3.37
CA ILE A 259 14.11 -15.20 -2.90
C ILE A 259 15.58 -14.85 -3.18
N LEU A 260 16.53 -15.71 -2.78
CA LEU A 260 17.96 -15.47 -3.00
C LEU A 260 18.30 -15.35 -4.49
N ASN A 261 17.72 -16.18 -5.35
CA ASN A 261 17.94 -16.08 -6.80
C ASN A 261 17.43 -14.74 -7.37
N SER A 262 16.25 -14.28 -6.94
CA SER A 262 15.71 -12.97 -7.35
C SER A 262 16.62 -11.82 -6.91
N LEU A 263 17.04 -11.80 -5.64
CA LEU A 263 17.97 -10.79 -5.13
C LEU A 263 19.32 -10.81 -5.86
N ASN A 264 19.88 -12.00 -6.09
CA ASN A 264 21.13 -12.16 -6.85
C ASN A 264 21.03 -11.63 -8.28
N SER A 265 19.89 -11.87 -8.95
CA SER A 265 19.67 -11.38 -10.30
C SER A 265 19.63 -9.85 -10.35
N LYS A 266 18.90 -9.22 -9.42
CA LYS A 266 18.79 -7.76 -9.36
C LYS A 266 20.06 -7.07 -8.85
N HIS A 267 20.83 -7.71 -7.98
CA HIS A 267 22.18 -7.24 -7.61
C HIS A 267 23.13 -7.25 -8.82
N LYS A 268 23.16 -8.35 -9.58
CA LYS A 268 23.95 -8.42 -10.82
C LYS A 268 23.51 -7.36 -11.84
N ARG A 269 22.20 -7.10 -11.96
CA ARG A 269 21.68 -6.05 -12.84
C ARG A 269 22.14 -4.66 -12.43
N TYR A 270 22.22 -4.39 -11.12
CA TYR A 270 22.81 -3.15 -10.62
C TYR A 270 24.29 -3.02 -11.01
N LEU A 271 25.10 -4.03 -10.72
CA LEU A 271 26.53 -4.01 -11.00
C LEU A 271 26.83 -3.86 -12.50
N ASN A 272 26.04 -4.48 -13.37
CA ASN A 272 26.29 -4.48 -14.81
C ASN A 272 25.65 -3.31 -15.56
N TYR A 273 24.64 -2.65 -14.97
CA TYR A 273 23.85 -1.65 -15.69
C TYR A 273 23.43 -0.47 -14.81
N TYR A 274 22.66 -0.68 -13.74
CA TYR A 274 22.07 0.46 -13.01
C TYR A 274 23.10 1.37 -12.37
N SER A 275 24.25 0.83 -11.94
CA SER A 275 25.36 1.62 -11.38
C SER A 275 25.96 2.63 -12.36
N SER A 276 25.75 2.47 -13.68
CA SER A 276 26.22 3.42 -14.70
C SER A 276 25.24 4.57 -14.99
N LEU A 277 24.05 4.55 -14.38
CA LEU A 277 23.01 5.55 -14.60
C LEU A 277 23.19 6.74 -13.64
N SER A 278 23.15 7.96 -14.17
CA SER A 278 23.45 9.18 -13.39
C SER A 278 22.48 9.44 -12.24
N HIS A 279 21.23 9.04 -12.35
CA HIS A 279 20.23 9.17 -11.26
C HIS A 279 20.38 8.09 -10.17
N VAL A 280 21.12 7.02 -10.44
CA VAL A 280 21.40 5.94 -9.48
C VAL A 280 22.65 6.23 -8.66
N GLU A 281 23.67 6.82 -9.28
CA GLU A 281 24.95 7.12 -8.64
C GLU A 281 24.78 7.92 -7.34
N GLY A 282 25.41 7.45 -6.25
CA GLY A 282 25.38 8.10 -4.94
C GLY A 282 24.04 8.05 -4.20
N ASN A 283 22.99 7.48 -4.79
CA ASN A 283 21.67 7.36 -4.17
C ASN A 283 21.41 5.93 -3.66
N PRO A 284 20.55 5.75 -2.65
CA PRO A 284 20.16 4.42 -2.19
C PRO A 284 19.52 3.58 -3.29
N TYR A 285 20.01 2.33 -3.44
CA TYR A 285 19.43 1.32 -4.31
C TYR A 285 18.70 0.26 -3.49
N ILE A 286 17.41 0.11 -3.76
CA ILE A 286 16.49 -0.69 -2.96
C ILE A 286 15.88 -1.76 -3.88
N ILE A 287 15.74 -2.97 -3.37
CA ILE A 287 14.98 -4.01 -4.08
C ILE A 287 13.66 -4.22 -3.36
N ALA A 288 12.55 -4.04 -4.07
CA ALA A 288 11.22 -4.34 -3.57
C ALA A 288 10.79 -5.72 -4.03
N LEU A 289 10.73 -6.69 -3.10
CA LEU A 289 10.51 -8.10 -3.37
C LEU A 289 9.15 -8.59 -2.82
N ALA A 290 8.35 -9.23 -3.68
CA ALA A 290 7.17 -9.99 -3.26
C ALA A 290 7.33 -11.51 -3.54
N PRO A 291 7.01 -12.40 -2.57
CA PRO A 291 7.31 -13.83 -2.68
C PRO A 291 6.13 -14.63 -3.27
N PHE A 292 6.05 -14.80 -4.59
CA PHE A 292 4.96 -15.55 -5.27
C PHE A 292 5.39 -16.97 -5.70
N GLU A 293 6.31 -17.60 -4.95
CA GLU A 293 7.07 -18.73 -5.48
C GLU A 293 6.34 -20.07 -5.44
N GLN A 294 5.34 -20.23 -4.57
CA GLN A 294 4.64 -21.48 -4.36
C GLN A 294 3.26 -21.28 -3.71
N PRO A 295 2.37 -22.28 -3.74
CA PRO A 295 1.10 -22.22 -3.01
C PRO A 295 1.31 -21.89 -1.54
N ASN A 296 0.43 -21.05 -1.00
CA ASN A 296 0.48 -20.58 0.39
C ASN A 296 1.78 -19.83 0.76
N PHE A 297 2.48 -19.22 -0.22
CA PHE A 297 3.71 -18.43 0.03
C PHE A 297 3.60 -17.49 1.23
N PHE A 298 2.42 -16.88 1.45
CA PHE A 298 2.18 -15.92 2.51
C PHE A 298 2.33 -16.49 3.93
N ILE A 299 2.23 -17.82 4.09
CA ILE A 299 2.45 -18.50 5.38
C ILE A 299 3.88 -18.30 5.89
N GLN A 300 4.85 -18.07 5.01
CA GLN A 300 6.23 -17.82 5.42
C GLN A 300 6.38 -16.56 6.29
N ASN A 301 5.42 -15.63 6.21
CA ASN A 301 5.53 -14.29 6.79
C ASN A 301 6.91 -13.67 6.48
N ASN A 302 7.78 -13.54 7.45
CA ASN A 302 9.14 -13.02 7.33
C ASN A 302 10.24 -14.10 7.47
N GLU A 303 9.90 -15.37 7.70
CA GLU A 303 10.87 -16.40 8.07
C GLU A 303 11.91 -16.67 6.97
N ALA A 304 11.48 -16.77 5.70
CA ALA A 304 12.42 -17.08 4.61
C ALA A 304 13.29 -15.87 4.23
N ILE A 305 12.72 -14.66 4.21
CA ILE A 305 13.50 -13.45 3.93
C ILE A 305 14.53 -13.19 5.04
N ILE A 306 14.18 -13.40 6.31
CA ILE A 306 15.13 -13.30 7.44
C ILE A 306 16.27 -14.32 7.28
N ARG A 307 15.98 -15.55 6.87
CA ARG A 307 17.01 -16.56 6.58
C ARG A 307 17.94 -16.07 5.47
N VAL A 308 17.39 -15.59 4.35
CA VAL A 308 18.20 -15.11 3.22
C VAL A 308 19.08 -13.92 3.59
N LEU A 309 18.53 -12.93 4.30
CA LEU A 309 19.24 -11.69 4.61
C LEU A 309 20.22 -11.83 5.76
N TYR A 310 19.87 -12.55 6.83
CA TYR A 310 20.65 -12.58 8.06
C TYR A 310 21.19 -13.96 8.44
N GLY A 311 20.87 -15.00 7.67
CA GLY A 311 21.31 -16.36 7.98
C GLY A 311 20.71 -16.88 9.28
N GLN A 312 19.53 -16.37 9.66
CA GLN A 312 18.85 -16.72 10.91
C GLN A 312 17.47 -17.29 10.64
N GLY A 313 17.03 -18.21 11.50
CA GLY A 313 15.72 -18.81 11.47
C GLY A 313 15.17 -19.00 12.88
N VAL A 314 14.02 -19.66 12.96
CA VAL A 314 13.41 -20.04 14.24
C VAL A 314 13.37 -21.55 14.33
N ARG A 315 14.01 -22.09 15.37
CA ARG A 315 13.87 -23.47 15.81
C ARG A 315 12.72 -23.53 16.81
N ARG A 316 11.75 -24.38 16.52
CA ARG A 316 10.57 -24.61 17.37
C ARG A 316 10.73 -25.95 18.08
N THR A 317 10.85 -25.93 19.40
CA THR A 317 10.96 -27.12 20.25
C THR A 317 9.77 -27.17 21.22
N ARG A 318 9.54 -28.32 21.85
CA ARG A 318 8.65 -28.40 23.02
C ARG A 318 9.49 -28.58 24.26
N ASN A 319 9.23 -27.79 25.30
CA ASN A 319 9.88 -28.00 26.59
C ASN A 319 9.32 -29.24 27.30
N GLN A 320 9.86 -29.55 28.48
CA GLN A 320 9.44 -30.68 29.31
C GLN A 320 7.96 -30.64 29.76
N PHE A 321 7.30 -29.48 29.66
CA PHE A 321 5.89 -29.28 29.96
C PHE A 321 4.99 -29.33 28.71
N GLY A 322 5.57 -29.62 27.54
CA GLY A 322 4.86 -29.67 26.26
C GLY A 322 4.63 -28.30 25.60
N GLU A 323 5.11 -27.21 26.21
CA GLU A 323 4.94 -25.84 25.70
C GLU A 323 5.88 -25.58 24.53
N LEU A 324 5.40 -24.85 23.52
CA LEU A 324 6.20 -24.48 22.35
C LEU A 324 7.22 -23.40 22.73
N VAL A 325 8.50 -23.70 22.55
CA VAL A 325 9.61 -22.76 22.71
C VAL A 325 10.19 -22.43 21.35
N CYS A 326 10.42 -21.14 21.10
CA CYS A 326 11.00 -20.64 19.85
C CYS A 326 12.37 -20.04 20.14
N GLU A 327 13.41 -20.61 19.54
CA GLU A 327 14.78 -20.14 19.68
C GLU A 327 15.33 -19.68 18.34
N VAL A 328 16.26 -18.72 18.38
CA VAL A 328 17.01 -18.31 17.19
C VAL A 328 17.90 -19.47 16.75
N GLU A 329 17.81 -19.81 15.47
CA GLU A 329 18.63 -20.83 14.82
C GLU A 329 19.53 -20.16 13.79
N PHE A 330 20.83 -20.44 13.80
CA PHE A 330 21.73 -19.95 12.76
C PHE A 330 21.67 -20.89 11.55
N THR A 331 21.19 -20.38 10.41
CA THR A 331 21.00 -21.10 9.15
C THR A 331 21.80 -20.42 8.03
N PRO A 332 23.14 -20.52 8.02
CA PRO A 332 23.98 -19.79 7.07
C PRO A 332 23.96 -20.38 5.67
N THR A 333 23.43 -21.60 5.50
CA THR A 333 23.44 -22.30 4.22
C THR A 333 22.17 -23.10 3.97
N ILE A 334 21.83 -23.29 2.70
CA ILE A 334 20.77 -24.21 2.25
C ILE A 334 21.31 -25.11 1.14
N SER A 335 21.02 -26.41 1.24
CA SER A 335 21.30 -27.37 0.17
C SER A 335 20.14 -27.44 -0.82
N LYS A 336 20.45 -27.31 -2.11
CA LYS A 336 19.53 -27.62 -3.21
C LYS A 336 19.39 -29.14 -3.37
N GLU A 337 18.33 -29.57 -4.06
CA GLU A 337 18.10 -30.98 -4.39
C GLU A 337 19.25 -31.60 -5.20
N ASN A 338 19.93 -30.80 -6.02
CA ASN A 338 21.10 -31.24 -6.80
C ASN A 338 22.42 -31.25 -6.00
N GLY A 339 22.37 -31.05 -4.67
CA GLY A 339 23.52 -31.03 -3.78
C GLY A 339 24.29 -29.70 -3.72
N ALA A 340 23.96 -28.72 -4.56
CA ALA A 340 24.61 -27.41 -4.51
C ALA A 340 24.25 -26.67 -3.21
N ILE A 341 25.25 -26.11 -2.54
CA ILE A 341 25.09 -25.34 -1.30
C ILE A 341 24.98 -23.86 -1.65
N LEU A 342 23.95 -23.20 -1.13
CA LEU A 342 23.78 -21.76 -1.22
C LEU A 342 24.10 -21.13 0.14
N GLU A 343 24.93 -20.10 0.12
CA GLU A 343 25.16 -19.24 1.29
C GLU A 343 23.99 -18.26 1.46
N LEU A 344 23.57 -18.10 2.71
CA LEU A 344 22.61 -17.11 3.17
C LEU A 344 23.30 -16.03 3.99
N GLY A 345 22.54 -15.08 4.55
CA GLY A 345 23.10 -14.00 5.35
C GLY A 345 23.71 -12.90 4.49
N ILE A 346 23.06 -12.55 3.36
CA ILE A 346 23.61 -11.60 2.40
C ILE A 346 23.82 -10.17 2.97
N PHE A 347 23.17 -9.83 4.09
CA PHE A 347 23.33 -8.58 4.85
C PHE A 347 24.19 -8.75 6.11
N THR A 348 24.95 -9.85 6.21
CA THR A 348 25.92 -10.09 7.30
C THR A 348 27.37 -9.90 6.84
N ASN A 349 27.59 -9.44 5.59
CA ASN A 349 28.89 -9.16 5.01
C ASN A 349 28.78 -8.11 3.87
N GLN A 350 29.92 -7.70 3.31
CA GLN A 350 29.99 -6.63 2.30
C GLN A 350 29.64 -7.05 0.86
N LYS A 351 29.30 -8.32 0.59
CA LYS A 351 29.09 -8.83 -0.78
C LYS A 351 27.93 -8.16 -1.52
N TYR A 352 26.97 -7.59 -0.79
CA TYR A 352 25.79 -6.91 -1.32
C TYR A 352 25.71 -5.46 -0.85
N LYS A 353 26.85 -4.83 -0.58
CA LYS A 353 26.94 -3.45 -0.08
C LYS A 353 26.26 -2.42 -0.98
N GLU A 354 26.05 -2.73 -2.27
CA GLU A 354 25.35 -1.86 -3.21
C GLU A 354 23.83 -1.82 -2.94
N ILE A 355 23.27 -2.81 -2.24
CA ILE A 355 21.85 -2.83 -1.87
C ILE A 355 21.69 -2.13 -0.51
N SER A 356 20.94 -1.03 -0.50
CA SER A 356 20.66 -0.24 0.70
C SER A 356 19.67 -0.91 1.64
N ALA A 357 18.60 -1.47 1.08
CA ALA A 357 17.53 -2.13 1.83
C ALA A 357 16.70 -3.05 0.92
N ILE A 358 15.90 -3.91 1.55
CA ILE A 358 14.83 -4.68 0.89
C ILE A 358 13.47 -4.21 1.39
N ILE A 359 12.57 -3.86 0.47
CA ILE A 359 11.14 -3.71 0.75
C ILE A 359 10.49 -5.08 0.51
N PHE A 360 9.68 -5.56 1.45
CA PHE A 360 9.10 -6.89 1.36
C PHE A 360 7.68 -6.91 1.92
N SER A 361 6.79 -7.68 1.29
CA SER A 361 5.44 -7.91 1.81
C SER A 361 4.88 -9.26 1.36
N THR A 362 4.28 -9.99 2.31
CA THR A 362 3.42 -11.16 2.04
C THR A 362 1.94 -10.79 2.02
N THR A 363 1.58 -9.55 2.39
CA THR A 363 0.20 -9.06 2.48
C THR A 363 -0.23 -8.25 1.27
N ALA A 364 0.70 -7.82 0.41
CA ALA A 364 0.46 -7.09 -0.83
C ALA A 364 0.01 -8.01 -1.98
N THR A 365 -1.12 -8.69 -1.77
CA THR A 365 -1.75 -9.59 -2.76
C THR A 365 -3.09 -9.02 -3.21
N VAL A 366 -3.80 -9.70 -4.12
CA VAL A 366 -5.19 -9.33 -4.49
C VAL A 366 -6.10 -9.20 -3.26
N SER A 367 -5.85 -9.97 -2.20
CA SER A 367 -6.58 -9.88 -0.93
C SER A 367 -6.46 -8.51 -0.27
N LYS A 368 -5.48 -7.67 -0.66
CA LYS A 368 -5.39 -6.27 -0.25
C LYS A 368 -6.46 -5.42 -0.92
N ALA A 369 -6.62 -5.58 -2.24
CA ALA A 369 -7.68 -4.91 -2.99
C ALA A 369 -9.08 -5.39 -2.58
N ILE A 370 -9.22 -6.68 -2.24
CA ILE A 370 -10.48 -7.24 -1.72
C ILE A 370 -10.89 -6.52 -0.44
N VAL A 371 -10.00 -6.40 0.54
CA VAL A 371 -10.37 -5.79 1.83
C VAL A 371 -10.42 -4.26 1.82
N GLN A 372 -9.86 -3.63 0.78
CA GLN A 372 -10.07 -2.22 0.50
C GLN A 372 -11.34 -1.98 -0.35
N SER A 373 -12.02 -3.05 -0.75
CA SER A 373 -13.33 -3.00 -1.39
C SER A 373 -14.42 -3.35 -0.38
N ASN A 374 -15.66 -2.93 -0.65
CA ASN A 374 -16.82 -3.31 0.15
C ASN A 374 -17.38 -4.69 -0.26
N MET A 375 -16.51 -5.63 -0.65
CA MET A 375 -16.91 -7.00 -0.98
C MET A 375 -17.37 -7.70 0.30
N GLU A 376 -18.53 -8.36 0.25
CA GLU A 376 -19.08 -9.08 1.40
C GLU A 376 -18.20 -10.28 1.76
N GLY A 377 -17.96 -10.49 3.05
CA GLY A 377 -17.17 -11.59 3.57
C GLY A 377 -16.52 -11.26 4.91
N THR A 378 -15.74 -12.22 5.41
CA THR A 378 -15.07 -12.11 6.72
C THR A 378 -13.56 -12.04 6.55
N VAL A 379 -12.93 -11.12 7.27
CA VAL A 379 -11.48 -10.95 7.34
C VAL A 379 -10.95 -11.55 8.63
N ARG A 380 -10.09 -12.56 8.52
CA ARG A 380 -9.19 -12.96 9.61
C ARG A 380 -7.93 -12.12 9.50
N VAL A 381 -7.69 -11.30 10.51
CA VAL A 381 -6.50 -10.44 10.58
C VAL A 381 -5.72 -10.79 11.84
N SER A 382 -4.41 -10.96 11.69
CA SER A 382 -3.50 -11.13 12.81
C SER A 382 -2.61 -9.90 12.95
N ARG A 383 -2.53 -9.34 14.16
CA ARG A 383 -1.77 -8.14 14.50
C ARG A 383 -0.73 -8.45 15.55
N PHE A 384 0.39 -7.75 15.49
CA PHE A 384 1.42 -7.82 16.52
C PHE A 384 1.00 -7.06 17.78
N ASP A 385 1.15 -7.67 18.94
CA ASP A 385 0.95 -7.06 20.25
C ASP A 385 2.18 -7.39 21.10
N SER A 386 2.92 -6.37 21.53
CA SER A 386 4.15 -6.55 22.33
C SER A 386 3.94 -7.27 23.67
N LYS A 387 2.71 -7.30 24.21
CA LYS A 387 2.39 -7.98 25.47
C LYS A 387 1.84 -9.38 25.25
N GLN A 388 0.98 -9.55 24.25
CA GLN A 388 0.23 -10.79 24.01
C GLN A 388 0.78 -11.63 22.85
N GLY A 389 1.78 -11.12 22.12
CA GLY A 389 2.27 -11.75 20.90
C GLY A 389 1.33 -11.52 19.73
N LEU A 390 0.90 -12.60 19.08
CA LEU A 390 0.03 -12.49 17.90
C LEU A 390 -1.44 -12.46 18.32
N ARG A 391 -2.10 -11.29 18.18
CA ARG A 391 -3.55 -11.17 18.34
C ARG A 391 -4.23 -11.50 17.02
N THR A 392 -5.30 -12.29 17.04
CA THR A 392 -6.09 -12.60 15.84
C THR A 392 -7.55 -12.24 16.07
N ASP A 393 -8.13 -11.50 15.13
CA ASP A 393 -9.53 -11.12 15.12
C ASP A 393 -10.20 -11.64 13.84
N LEU A 394 -11.49 -11.95 13.93
CA LEU A 394 -12.38 -12.19 12.79
C LEU A 394 -13.34 -11.02 12.70
N VAL A 395 -13.32 -10.29 11.59
CA VAL A 395 -14.04 -9.03 11.41
C VAL A 395 -14.77 -9.05 10.07
N PRO A 396 -16.05 -8.67 10.00
CA PRO A 396 -16.71 -8.41 8.72
C PRO A 396 -15.90 -7.43 7.86
N ASN A 397 -15.83 -7.66 6.55
CA ASN A 397 -14.95 -6.87 5.67
C ASN A 397 -15.32 -5.39 5.63
N ASP A 398 -16.61 -5.06 5.71
CA ASP A 398 -17.11 -3.68 5.80
C ASP A 398 -16.69 -2.94 7.08
N LYS A 399 -16.23 -3.68 8.10
CA LYS A 399 -15.71 -3.16 9.38
C LYS A 399 -14.18 -3.28 9.49
N HIS A 400 -13.51 -3.91 8.54
CA HIS A 400 -12.06 -4.01 8.51
C HIS A 400 -11.49 -2.85 7.70
N VAL A 401 -10.43 -2.22 8.22
CA VAL A 401 -9.73 -1.12 7.54
C VAL A 401 -8.27 -1.49 7.41
N GLU A 402 -7.73 -1.29 6.21
CA GLU A 402 -6.33 -1.55 5.92
C GLU A 402 -5.79 -0.59 4.86
N THR A 403 -4.64 -0.01 5.14
CA THR A 403 -3.88 0.84 4.21
C THR A 403 -3.11 -0.02 3.21
N HIS A 404 -2.46 0.62 2.24
CA HIS A 404 -1.51 -0.08 1.40
C HIS A 404 -0.27 -0.50 2.19
N LEU A 405 0.11 0.27 3.22
CA LEU A 405 1.34 0.11 3.98
C LEU A 405 1.28 -1.00 5.03
N ASP A 406 0.09 -1.48 5.37
CA ASP A 406 -0.11 -2.56 6.33
C ASP A 406 0.56 -3.89 5.89
N GLY A 407 1.45 -4.37 6.76
CA GLY A 407 2.26 -5.56 6.53
C GLY A 407 3.47 -5.34 5.61
N LEU A 408 3.80 -4.08 5.29
CA LEU A 408 5.04 -3.71 4.61
C LEU A 408 6.24 -3.81 5.57
N GLN A 409 7.33 -4.39 5.08
CA GLN A 409 8.53 -4.66 5.87
C GLN A 409 9.74 -4.06 5.16
N ILE A 410 10.61 -3.38 5.91
CA ILE A 410 11.83 -2.76 5.40
C ILE A 410 13.03 -3.39 6.12
N TYR A 411 13.87 -4.09 5.38
CA TYR A 411 15.09 -4.73 5.89
C TYR A 411 16.30 -3.90 5.51
N HIS A 412 16.99 -3.35 6.50
CA HIS A 412 18.15 -2.49 6.29
C HIS A 412 19.42 -3.32 6.15
N ASN A 413 20.28 -2.95 5.19
CA ASN A 413 21.60 -3.54 5.04
C ASN A 413 22.63 -2.75 5.87
N PRO A 414 23.22 -3.33 6.93
CA PRO A 414 24.23 -2.63 7.74
C PRO A 414 25.54 -2.37 7.00
N PHE A 415 25.76 -3.03 5.84
CA PHE A 415 26.93 -2.82 4.99
C PHE A 415 26.65 -1.96 3.75
N ALA A 416 25.49 -1.30 3.67
CA ALA A 416 25.14 -0.47 2.52
C ALA A 416 26.15 0.66 2.27
N GLU A 417 26.60 0.84 1.03
CA GLU A 417 27.42 1.98 0.61
C GLU A 417 26.63 3.30 0.72
N ASN A 418 25.38 3.29 0.22
CA ASN A 418 24.44 4.40 0.32
C ASN A 418 23.25 3.95 1.19
N PRO A 419 23.31 4.04 2.52
CA PRO A 419 22.28 3.49 3.40
C PRO A 419 20.93 4.18 3.21
N LEU A 420 19.85 3.40 3.27
CA LEU A 420 18.50 3.94 3.31
C LEU A 420 18.27 4.64 4.66
N ASN A 421 17.75 5.86 4.62
CA ASN A 421 17.33 6.51 5.86
C ASN A 421 15.95 5.97 6.29
N PRO A 422 15.81 5.44 7.53
CA PRO A 422 14.55 4.88 8.01
C PRO A 422 13.37 5.86 7.97
N GLU A 423 13.62 7.17 8.09
CA GLU A 423 12.57 8.19 8.11
C GLU A 423 11.85 8.36 6.77
N ASP A 424 12.47 7.92 5.66
CA ASP A 424 11.81 7.89 4.35
C ASP A 424 10.60 6.93 4.33
N PHE A 425 10.54 5.97 5.27
CA PHE A 425 9.47 4.97 5.40
C PHE A 425 8.86 4.95 6.82
N SER A 426 8.73 6.11 7.48
CA SER A 426 8.39 6.26 8.90
C SER A 426 6.92 5.99 9.32
N LYS A 427 6.07 5.59 8.38
CA LYS A 427 4.63 5.35 8.63
C LYS A 427 4.42 4.23 9.66
N TYR A 428 3.37 4.35 10.46
CA TYR A 428 3.18 3.53 11.66
C TYR A 428 3.03 2.04 11.38
N GLU A 429 2.43 1.73 10.24
CA GLU A 429 2.11 0.39 9.76
C GLU A 429 3.36 -0.40 9.33
N VAL A 430 4.46 0.31 9.06
CA VAL A 430 5.68 -0.26 8.47
C VAL A 430 6.58 -0.85 9.54
N SER A 431 7.00 -2.09 9.32
CA SER A 431 7.97 -2.77 10.21
C SER A 431 9.39 -2.60 9.68
N HIS A 432 10.29 -2.13 10.52
CA HIS A 432 11.71 -1.99 10.19
C HIS A 432 12.54 -3.08 10.86
N TYR A 433 13.44 -3.70 10.10
CA TYR A 433 14.37 -4.71 10.56
C TYR A 433 15.81 -4.20 10.36
N PHE A 434 16.55 -4.13 11.47
CA PHE A 434 17.97 -3.83 11.49
C PHE A 434 18.74 -5.05 12.00
N TYR A 435 20.04 -5.11 11.71
CA TYR A 435 20.90 -6.20 12.17
C TYR A 435 22.09 -5.64 12.93
N ASP A 436 22.20 -6.01 14.21
CA ASP A 436 23.34 -5.66 15.07
C ASP A 436 24.48 -6.63 14.77
N LEU A 437 25.56 -6.12 14.17
CA LEU A 437 26.71 -6.91 13.71
C LEU A 437 27.49 -7.54 14.87
N ASP A 438 27.56 -6.85 16.01
CA ASP A 438 28.35 -7.29 17.17
C ASP A 438 27.62 -8.40 17.92
N LYS A 439 26.33 -8.17 18.19
CA LYS A 439 25.49 -9.13 18.90
C LYS A 439 24.96 -10.24 18.00
N LYS A 440 25.01 -10.05 16.68
CA LYS A 440 24.41 -10.94 15.67
C LYS A 440 22.93 -11.18 15.95
N VAL A 441 22.18 -10.11 16.23
CA VAL A 441 20.74 -10.17 16.49
C VAL A 441 20.00 -9.19 15.59
N ILE A 442 18.75 -9.54 15.28
CA ILE A 442 17.85 -8.69 14.52
C ILE A 442 17.13 -7.74 15.50
N ASP A 443 17.28 -6.44 15.29
CA ASP A 443 16.45 -5.41 15.93
C ASP A 443 15.19 -5.20 15.06
N ASN A 444 14.10 -5.85 15.46
CA ASN A 444 12.79 -5.70 14.84
C ASN A 444 12.02 -4.56 15.52
N ARG A 445 11.89 -3.42 14.83
CA ARG A 445 11.14 -2.24 15.29
C ARG A 445 9.68 -2.28 14.84
N GLN A 446 9.04 -3.43 15.04
CA GLN A 446 7.61 -3.58 14.76
C GLN A 446 6.77 -2.87 15.84
N ARG A 447 5.84 -2.03 15.40
CA ARG A 447 4.95 -1.27 16.31
C ARG A 447 3.71 -2.10 16.68
N ASN A 448 3.13 -1.81 17.84
CA ASN A 448 1.90 -2.48 18.31
C ASN A 448 0.75 -2.30 17.32
N TYR A 449 -0.07 -3.33 17.17
CA TYR A 449 -1.23 -3.43 16.32
C TYR A 449 -0.98 -3.35 14.80
N THR A 450 0.28 -3.43 14.37
CA THR A 450 0.62 -3.60 12.95
C THR A 450 0.19 -4.98 12.44
N ILE A 451 -0.28 -5.04 11.19
CA ILE A 451 -0.76 -6.28 10.58
C ILE A 451 0.43 -7.21 10.24
N VAL A 452 0.31 -8.46 10.68
CA VAL A 452 1.28 -9.54 10.41
C VAL A 452 0.77 -10.44 9.29
N SER A 453 -0.52 -10.77 9.29
CA SER A 453 -1.13 -11.58 8.24
C SER A 453 -2.62 -11.31 8.11
N ARG A 454 -3.16 -11.64 6.94
CA ARG A 454 -4.58 -11.50 6.61
C ARG A 454 -5.04 -12.62 5.72
N ILE A 455 -6.25 -13.11 5.98
CA ILE A 455 -6.97 -14.02 5.11
C ILE A 455 -8.40 -13.49 4.97
N PHE A 456 -8.89 -13.41 3.73
CA PHE A 456 -10.28 -13.10 3.42
C PHE A 456 -11.02 -14.41 3.15
N PHE A 457 -12.20 -14.54 3.73
CA PHE A 457 -13.15 -15.61 3.50
C PHE A 457 -14.37 -15.02 2.83
N ASN A 458 -14.66 -15.49 1.62
CA ASN A 458 -15.94 -15.23 0.99
C ASN A 458 -16.95 -16.18 1.60
N ASP A 459 -18.11 -15.66 2.00
CA ASP A 459 -19.22 -16.48 2.49
C ASP A 459 -19.82 -17.35 1.36
#